data_AF-A0AAD5S1D3-F1
#
_entry.id   AF-A0AAD5S1D3-F1
#
_cell.length_a   1.000
_cell.length_b   1.000
_cell.length_c   1.000
_cell.angle_alpha   90.00
_cell.angle_beta   90.00
_cell.angle_gamma   90.00
#
_symmetry.space_group_name_H-M   'P 1'
#
loop_
_entity.id
_entity.type
_entity.pdbx_description
1 polymer ?
#
loop_
_entity_poly.entity_id
_entity_poly.type
_entity_poly.pdbx_seq_one_letter_code
_entity_poly.pdbx_strand_id
1 'polypeptide(L)'
;MDAPFLPDSVLSFIVTYKGTAHPLFFPSTATLADLREALASKSDINLPPPYQKLVIKGKSHYEDSTPLTTLPTSKIMLVGSTPTDINIVQKQTSIAQARAARFSQKPSSSSSRPSQPMKTLSSLSTESYTFQTFTSLPQFPDHQKALALLHKLASDTGIKTIMQNHKWSVGALIELHPAERTILGYNQNKGQTIALRIRTDDLDGFRHYDSIRKVLLHELSHMVFSEHDEKFHALNRQLNRE
;
A
#
# COMPACT_ATOMS: atom_id res chain seq x y z
N MET A 1 -9.12 66.52 -3.74
CA MET A 1 -8.06 66.02 -4.64
C MET A 1 -7.90 64.56 -4.26
N ASP A 2 -8.78 63.73 -4.80
CA ASP A 2 -8.81 62.30 -4.50
C ASP A 2 -7.98 61.56 -5.54
N ALA A 3 -6.92 60.90 -5.07
CA ALA A 3 -6.06 60.09 -5.90
C ALA A 3 -6.84 58.85 -6.40
N PRO A 4 -6.68 58.42 -7.65
CA PRO A 4 -7.38 57.25 -8.18
C PRO A 4 -6.83 55.99 -7.51
N PHE A 5 -7.72 55.25 -6.86
CA PHE A 5 -7.47 53.92 -6.29
C PHE A 5 -6.98 52.99 -7.41
N LEU A 6 -5.69 52.63 -7.37
CA LEU A 6 -5.13 51.62 -8.27
C LEU A 6 -5.84 50.28 -8.02
N PRO A 7 -6.10 49.47 -9.07
CA PRO A 7 -6.75 48.17 -8.87
C PRO A 7 -5.87 47.29 -7.98
N ASP A 8 -6.45 46.76 -6.91
CA ASP A 8 -5.81 45.80 -6.01
C ASP A 8 -5.15 44.69 -6.84
N SER A 9 -3.83 44.66 -6.85
CA SER A 9 -3.08 43.65 -7.61
C SER A 9 -3.32 42.29 -6.95
N VAL A 10 -4.02 41.40 -7.65
CA VAL A 10 -4.32 40.05 -7.18
C VAL A 10 -3.12 39.14 -7.44
N LEU A 11 -2.61 38.54 -6.38
CA LEU A 11 -1.54 37.54 -6.42
C LEU A 11 -2.15 36.15 -6.58
N SER A 12 -1.59 35.36 -7.50
CA SER A 12 -1.96 33.95 -7.68
C SER A 12 -0.90 33.03 -7.08
N PHE A 13 -1.36 32.08 -6.29
CA PHE A 13 -0.55 31.04 -5.66
C PHE A 13 -1.13 29.66 -5.96
N ILE A 14 -0.27 28.67 -6.08
CA ILE A 14 -0.65 27.27 -6.22
C ILE A 14 -0.13 26.54 -4.99
N VAL A 15 -1.05 26.06 -4.16
CA VAL A 15 -0.74 25.26 -2.98
C VAL A 15 -0.95 23.78 -3.29
N THR A 16 0.10 22.98 -3.24
CA THR A 16 0.00 21.52 -3.42
C THR A 16 -0.15 20.84 -2.06
N TYR A 17 -1.23 20.07 -1.87
CA TYR A 17 -1.50 19.29 -0.65
C TYR A 17 -1.88 17.86 -1.04
N LYS A 18 -1.29 16.82 -0.44
CA LYS A 18 -1.59 15.40 -0.74
C LYS A 18 -1.61 15.06 -2.26
N GLY A 19 -0.79 15.76 -3.06
CA GLY A 19 -0.71 15.57 -4.51
C GLY A 19 -1.73 16.37 -5.34
N THR A 20 -2.69 17.06 -4.72
CA THR A 20 -3.65 17.93 -5.40
C THR A 20 -3.18 19.39 -5.37
N ALA A 21 -3.25 20.06 -6.52
CA ALA A 21 -2.91 21.47 -6.65
C ALA A 21 -4.15 22.35 -6.42
N HIS A 22 -4.06 23.27 -5.47
CA HIS A 22 -5.13 24.18 -5.11
C HIS A 22 -4.71 25.61 -5.49
N PRO A 23 -5.26 26.16 -6.58
CA PRO A 23 -5.04 27.57 -6.91
C PRO A 23 -5.76 28.45 -5.86
N LEU A 24 -5.07 29.48 -5.39
CA LEU A 24 -5.57 30.48 -4.46
C LEU A 24 -5.22 31.88 -4.97
N PHE A 25 -6.11 32.83 -4.71
CA PHE A 25 -5.97 34.21 -5.12
C PHE A 25 -6.07 35.09 -3.88
N PHE A 26 -5.09 35.96 -3.68
CA PHE A 26 -5.02 36.86 -2.54
C PHE A 26 -4.74 38.30 -3.00
N PRO A 27 -5.23 39.31 -2.27
CA PRO A 27 -4.82 40.69 -2.53
C PRO A 27 -3.34 40.88 -2.20
N SER A 28 -2.71 41.87 -2.83
CA SER A 28 -1.29 42.20 -2.60
C SER A 28 -0.94 42.58 -1.14
N THR A 29 -1.94 42.90 -0.32
CA THR A 29 -1.83 43.22 1.11
C THR A 29 -1.88 41.99 2.02
N ALA A 30 -2.18 40.80 1.48
CA ALA A 30 -2.36 39.60 2.28
C ALA A 30 -1.04 39.06 2.85
N THR A 31 -1.16 38.48 4.04
CA THR A 31 -0.07 37.90 4.84
C THR A 31 -0.10 36.38 4.79
N LEU A 32 0.96 35.75 5.29
CA LEU A 32 1.02 34.30 5.43
C LEU A 32 -0.07 33.78 6.40
N ALA A 33 -0.46 34.55 7.40
CA ALA A 33 -1.56 34.23 8.31
C ALA A 33 -2.88 34.03 7.55
N ASP A 34 -3.22 34.96 6.65
CA ASP A 34 -4.43 34.90 5.82
C ASP A 34 -4.43 33.66 4.91
N LEU A 35 -3.24 33.29 4.41
CA LEU A 35 -3.07 32.07 3.62
C LEU A 35 -3.30 30.80 4.45
N ARG A 36 -2.82 30.77 5.71
CA ARG A 36 -3.04 29.63 6.63
C ARG A 36 -4.52 29.49 6.99
N GLU A 37 -5.22 30.59 7.23
CA GLU A 37 -6.65 30.59 7.53
C GLU A 37 -7.51 30.17 6.34
N ALA A 38 -7.18 30.63 5.13
CA ALA A 38 -7.81 30.19 3.89
C ALA A 38 -7.60 28.69 3.61
N LEU A 39 -6.45 28.14 3.99
CA LEU A 39 -6.19 26.69 3.90
C LEU A 39 -6.93 25.89 4.97
N ALA A 40 -7.12 26.46 6.17
CA ALA A 40 -7.85 25.82 7.27
C ALA A 40 -9.36 25.72 6.98
N SER A 41 -9.94 26.75 6.35
CA SER A 41 -11.37 26.80 6.01
C SER A 41 -11.76 25.98 4.77
N LYS A 42 -10.78 25.53 3.98
CA LYS A 42 -11.04 24.74 2.76
C LYS A 42 -11.40 23.30 3.09
N SER A 43 -12.57 22.86 2.65
CA SER A 43 -13.14 21.53 2.92
C SER A 43 -12.22 20.37 2.52
N ASP A 44 -11.42 20.54 1.47
CA ASP A 44 -10.56 19.49 0.91
C ASP A 44 -9.27 19.26 1.74
N ILE A 45 -8.89 20.25 2.55
CA ILE A 45 -7.61 20.26 3.26
C ILE A 45 -7.83 20.02 4.76
N ASN A 46 -8.87 20.62 5.35
CA ASN A 46 -9.30 20.45 6.75
C ASN A 46 -8.13 20.28 7.74
N LEU A 47 -7.19 21.22 7.66
CA LEU A 47 -5.94 21.17 8.41
C LEU A 47 -5.84 22.43 9.26
N PRO A 48 -5.99 22.33 10.60
CA PRO A 48 -5.88 23.50 11.47
C PRO A 48 -4.48 24.14 11.37
N PRO A 49 -4.35 25.47 11.53
CA PRO A 49 -3.06 26.19 11.48
C PRO A 49 -1.88 25.53 12.24
N PRO A 50 -2.04 24.96 13.46
CA PRO A 50 -0.91 24.32 14.16
C PRO A 50 -0.34 23.07 13.48
N TYR A 51 -1.09 22.45 12.56
CA TYR A 51 -0.67 21.26 11.82
C TYR A 51 -0.27 21.58 10.37
N GLN A 52 -0.27 22.87 9.99
CA GLN A 52 0.12 23.31 8.66
C GLN A 52 1.62 23.62 8.61
N LYS A 53 2.36 22.85 7.82
CA LYS A 53 3.75 23.12 7.47
C LYS A 53 3.84 23.54 6.00
N LEU A 54 4.01 24.84 5.77
CA LEU A 54 4.18 25.40 4.43
C LEU A 54 5.65 25.30 4.03
N VAL A 55 5.94 24.62 2.93
CA VAL A 55 7.27 24.48 2.34
C VAL A 55 7.33 25.28 1.05
N ILE A 56 8.20 26.28 1.00
CA ILE A 56 8.38 27.17 -0.14
C ILE A 56 9.85 27.13 -0.52
N LYS A 57 10.15 26.65 -1.73
CA LYS A 57 11.54 26.47 -2.23
C LYS A 57 12.47 25.75 -1.23
N GLY A 58 11.96 24.72 -0.55
CA GLY A 58 12.72 23.90 0.40
C GLY A 58 12.91 24.50 1.79
N LYS A 59 12.45 25.73 2.05
CA LYS A 59 12.38 26.30 3.41
C LYS A 59 10.97 26.09 3.97
N SER A 60 10.88 25.89 5.28
CA SER A 60 9.59 25.56 5.94
C SER A 60 9.29 26.40 7.18
N HIS A 61 10.15 27.35 7.48
CA HIS A 61 9.99 28.26 8.61
C HIS A 61 9.75 29.65 8.05
N TYR A 62 8.51 30.10 8.18
CA TYR A 62 8.04 31.42 7.79
C TYR A 62 7.16 31.96 8.91
N GLU A 63 7.40 33.21 9.29
CA GLU A 63 6.60 33.91 10.29
C GLU A 63 5.26 34.34 9.70
N ASP A 64 4.23 34.39 10.54
CA ASP A 64 2.86 34.72 10.13
C ASP A 64 2.70 36.15 9.61
N SER A 65 3.57 37.06 10.06
CA SER A 65 3.62 38.47 9.63
C SER A 65 4.25 38.68 8.24
N THR A 66 4.78 37.63 7.61
CA THR A 66 5.43 37.78 6.30
C THR A 66 4.40 38.08 5.21
N PRO A 67 4.57 39.17 4.42
CA PRO A 67 3.66 39.49 3.33
C PRO A 67 3.88 38.54 2.15
N LEU A 68 2.79 38.11 1.51
CA LEU A 68 2.83 37.13 0.42
C LEU A 68 3.64 37.60 -0.80
N THR A 69 3.81 38.92 -0.97
CA THR A 69 4.64 39.54 -2.02
C THR A 69 6.13 39.23 -1.90
N THR A 70 6.62 38.92 -0.69
CA THR A 70 8.04 38.63 -0.44
C THR A 70 8.41 37.17 -0.71
N LEU A 71 7.43 36.34 -1.04
CA LEU A 71 7.66 34.93 -1.31
C LEU A 71 8.41 34.74 -2.65
N PRO A 72 9.46 33.91 -2.67
CA PRO A 72 10.31 33.76 -3.84
C PRO A 72 9.62 33.07 -5.02
N THR A 73 8.48 32.41 -4.80
CA THR A 73 7.74 31.66 -5.82
C THR A 73 6.25 31.54 -5.47
N SER A 74 5.38 31.57 -6.49
CA SER A 74 3.94 31.31 -6.35
C SER A 74 3.57 29.85 -6.04
N LYS A 75 4.54 28.92 -6.04
CA LYS A 75 4.32 27.49 -5.74
C LYS A 75 4.65 27.21 -4.29
N ILE A 76 3.67 26.72 -3.55
CA ILE A 76 3.74 26.43 -2.12
C ILE A 76 3.36 24.97 -1.92
N MET A 77 4.12 24.22 -1.14
CA MET A 77 3.75 22.87 -0.73
C MET A 77 3.20 22.90 0.68
N LEU A 78 1.96 22.45 0.88
CA LEU A 78 1.39 22.26 2.20
C LEU A 78 1.66 20.83 2.65
N VAL A 79 2.29 20.70 3.80
CA VAL A 79 2.54 19.43 4.48
C VAL A 79 1.82 19.46 5.81
N GLY A 80 1.02 18.45 6.09
CA GLY A 80 0.36 18.32 7.38
C GLY A 80 -0.66 17.21 7.39
N SER A 81 -0.79 16.60 8.55
CA SER A 81 -1.74 15.51 8.79
C SER A 81 -2.92 16.05 9.56
N THR A 82 -4.12 15.63 9.19
CA THR A 82 -5.33 16.00 9.91
C THR A 82 -5.30 15.37 11.31
N PRO A 83 -6.01 15.96 12.31
CA PRO A 83 -6.10 15.35 13.64
C PRO A 83 -6.73 13.95 13.62
N THR A 84 -7.58 13.64 12.62
CA THR A 84 -8.11 12.30 12.41
C THR A 84 -7.02 11.32 11.94
N ASP A 85 -6.18 11.71 10.98
CA ASP A 85 -5.05 10.91 10.51
C ASP A 85 -4.05 10.62 11.65
N ILE A 86 -3.77 11.62 12.49
CA ILE A 86 -2.87 11.48 13.66
C ILE A 86 -3.43 10.44 14.65
N ASN A 87 -4.73 10.51 14.97
CA ASN A 87 -5.37 9.56 15.88
C ASN A 87 -5.37 8.12 15.33
N ILE A 88 -5.53 7.96 14.02
CA ILE A 88 -5.47 6.64 13.36
C ILE A 88 -4.06 6.04 13.51
N VAL A 89 -3.02 6.83 13.20
CA VAL A 89 -1.63 6.38 13.31
C VAL A 89 -1.29 6.02 14.76
N GLN A 90 -1.65 6.86 15.73
CA GLN A 90 -1.40 6.59 17.14
C GLN A 90 -2.05 5.28 17.61
N LYS A 91 -3.32 5.03 17.26
CA LYS A 91 -4.01 3.78 17.57
C LYS A 91 -3.29 2.56 16.99
N GLN A 92 -2.80 2.65 15.75
CA GLN A 92 -2.06 1.56 15.12
C GLN A 92 -0.72 1.29 15.83
N THR A 93 0.01 2.33 16.21
CA THR A 93 1.27 2.21 16.95
C THR A 93 1.06 1.56 18.32
N SER A 94 0.01 1.96 19.06
CA SER A 94 -0.31 1.36 20.37
C SER A 94 -0.62 -0.13 20.26
N ILE A 95 -1.36 -0.56 19.23
CA ILE A 95 -1.67 -1.97 18.98
C ILE A 95 -0.40 -2.77 18.67
N ALA A 96 0.50 -2.21 17.85
CA ALA A 96 1.78 -2.85 17.52
C ALA A 96 2.68 -3.00 18.75
N GLN A 97 2.78 -1.95 19.58
CA GLN A 97 3.55 -1.97 20.82
C GLN A 97 2.98 -2.97 21.84
N ALA A 98 1.65 -3.05 21.99
CA ALA A 98 1.00 -4.04 22.85
C ALA A 98 1.25 -5.50 22.40
N ARG A 99 1.33 -5.75 21.08
CA ARG A 99 1.70 -7.06 20.53
C ARG A 99 3.16 -7.41 20.83
N ALA A 100 4.07 -6.46 20.65
CA ALA A 100 5.49 -6.65 20.94
C ALA A 100 5.72 -6.98 22.43
N ALA A 101 5.07 -6.25 23.35
CA ALA A 101 5.19 -6.49 24.78
C ALA A 101 4.69 -7.88 25.22
N ARG A 102 3.63 -8.41 24.59
CA ARG A 102 3.14 -9.78 24.86
C ARG A 102 4.12 -10.87 24.41
N PHE A 103 4.90 -10.61 23.36
CA PHE A 103 5.91 -11.55 22.89
C PHE A 103 7.13 -11.63 23.82
N SER A 104 7.45 -10.52 24.51
CA SER A 104 8.58 -10.43 25.44
C SER A 104 8.31 -11.01 26.84
N GLN A 105 7.04 -11.31 27.20
CA GLN A 105 6.67 -11.84 28.53
C GLN A 105 6.43 -13.35 28.58
N LYS A 106 6.77 -14.10 27.52
CA LYS A 106 6.60 -15.56 27.51
C LYS A 106 7.67 -16.22 28.40
N PRO A 107 7.32 -16.94 29.49
CA PRO A 107 8.32 -17.60 30.33
C PRO A 107 8.99 -18.75 29.58
N SER A 108 10.32 -18.79 29.60
CA SER A 108 11.11 -19.94 29.16
C SER A 108 10.97 -21.07 30.18
N SER A 109 9.94 -21.91 30.05
CA SER A 109 9.82 -23.12 30.87
C SER A 109 9.35 -24.31 30.04
N SER A 110 10.29 -25.17 29.64
CA SER A 110 10.20 -26.62 29.90
C SER A 110 11.47 -27.34 29.43
N SER A 111 12.32 -27.67 30.41
CA SER A 111 12.95 -28.98 30.61
C SER A 111 13.50 -29.72 29.37
N SER A 112 14.81 -29.60 29.19
CA SER A 112 15.65 -30.53 28.43
C SER A 112 15.55 -31.95 29.00
N ARG A 113 14.96 -32.88 28.26
CA ARG A 113 15.05 -34.34 28.48
C ARG A 113 15.87 -34.95 27.34
N PRO A 114 16.74 -35.96 27.57
CA PRO A 114 17.78 -36.34 26.62
C PRO A 114 17.19 -37.00 25.37
N SER A 115 17.70 -36.59 24.22
CA SER A 115 17.39 -37.13 22.90
C SER A 115 17.85 -38.58 22.77
N GLN A 116 16.90 -39.51 22.68
CA GLN A 116 17.11 -40.83 22.08
C GLN A 116 16.85 -40.74 20.57
N PRO A 117 17.64 -41.39 19.71
CA PRO A 117 17.46 -41.33 18.27
C PRO A 117 16.38 -42.33 17.87
N MET A 118 15.12 -41.89 17.79
CA MET A 118 14.08 -42.67 17.12
C MET A 118 14.05 -42.28 15.65
N LYS A 119 14.68 -43.13 14.82
CA LYS A 119 14.37 -43.24 13.41
C LYS A 119 13.00 -43.92 13.28
N THR A 120 11.93 -43.15 13.13
CA THR A 120 10.64 -43.66 12.63
C THR A 120 9.92 -42.57 11.81
N LEU A 121 10.11 -42.66 10.50
CA LEU A 121 9.08 -42.50 9.45
C LEU A 121 7.97 -41.46 9.71
N SER A 122 8.27 -40.18 9.52
CA SER A 122 7.26 -39.11 9.44
C SER A 122 7.57 -38.05 8.37
N SER A 123 8.28 -38.42 7.30
CA SER A 123 8.57 -37.53 6.17
C SER A 123 7.59 -37.68 5.00
N LEU A 124 6.29 -37.89 5.26
CA LEU A 124 5.30 -38.18 4.20
C LEU A 124 4.07 -37.27 4.19
N SER A 125 4.04 -36.14 4.90
CA SER A 125 2.87 -35.24 4.88
C SER A 125 3.17 -33.76 5.05
N THR A 126 4.34 -33.27 4.60
CA THR A 126 4.63 -31.82 4.58
C THR A 126 4.17 -31.14 3.27
N GLU A 127 3.72 -31.90 2.29
CA GLU A 127 3.37 -31.44 0.93
C GLU A 127 1.85 -31.34 0.66
N SER A 128 0.99 -31.30 1.68
CA SER A 128 -0.47 -31.30 1.43
C SER A 128 -1.01 -29.93 0.98
N TYR A 129 -0.40 -28.83 1.42
CA TYR A 129 -0.94 -27.47 1.25
C TYR A 129 0.03 -26.58 0.48
N THR A 130 0.09 -26.80 -0.82
CA THR A 130 1.00 -26.12 -1.76
C THR A 130 0.37 -26.01 -3.15
N PHE A 131 1.09 -25.38 -4.08
CA PHE A 131 0.80 -25.38 -5.51
C PHE A 131 1.43 -26.63 -6.13
N GLN A 132 0.64 -27.43 -6.86
CA GLN A 132 1.14 -28.71 -7.38
C GLN A 132 1.98 -28.55 -8.65
N THR A 133 1.51 -27.71 -9.58
CA THR A 133 2.17 -27.51 -10.88
C THR A 133 2.33 -26.04 -11.22
N PHE A 134 3.35 -25.75 -12.04
CA PHE A 134 3.68 -24.40 -12.48
C PHE A 134 3.77 -24.38 -14.01
N THR A 135 3.20 -23.36 -14.65
CA THR A 135 3.27 -23.24 -16.11
C THR A 135 3.50 -21.79 -16.53
N SER A 136 4.58 -21.56 -17.28
CA SER A 136 4.87 -20.29 -17.96
C SER A 136 4.49 -20.38 -19.43
N LEU A 137 4.47 -19.25 -20.12
CA LEU A 137 4.20 -19.15 -21.55
C LEU A 137 5.48 -19.38 -22.38
N PRO A 138 5.67 -20.55 -23.02
CA PRO A 138 6.93 -20.93 -23.67
C PRO A 138 7.25 -20.10 -24.92
N GLN A 139 6.28 -19.39 -25.48
CA GLN A 139 6.46 -18.51 -26.63
C GLN A 139 7.29 -17.26 -26.31
N PHE A 140 7.49 -16.93 -25.04
CA PHE A 140 8.32 -15.80 -24.62
C PHE A 140 9.76 -16.25 -24.31
N PRO A 141 10.78 -15.49 -24.75
CA PRO A 141 12.19 -15.89 -24.59
C PRO A 141 12.63 -16.01 -23.13
N ASP A 142 11.97 -15.26 -22.23
CA ASP A 142 12.23 -15.20 -20.80
C ASP A 142 11.24 -16.05 -19.97
N HIS A 143 10.57 -17.04 -20.59
CA HIS A 143 9.62 -17.93 -19.89
C HIS A 143 10.23 -18.65 -18.67
N GLN A 144 11.54 -18.94 -18.69
CA GLN A 144 12.20 -19.55 -17.53
C GLN A 144 12.24 -18.60 -16.32
N LYS A 145 12.38 -17.28 -16.56
CA LYS A 145 12.31 -16.26 -15.50
C LYS A 145 10.88 -16.13 -14.96
N ALA A 146 9.89 -16.22 -15.84
CA ALA A 146 8.48 -16.28 -15.46
C ALA A 146 8.20 -17.48 -14.54
N LEU A 147 8.65 -18.67 -14.92
CA LEU A 147 8.51 -19.89 -14.13
C LEU A 147 9.22 -19.76 -12.77
N ALA A 148 10.44 -19.22 -12.74
CA ALA A 148 11.17 -18.96 -11.51
C ALA A 148 10.43 -17.97 -10.59
N LEU A 149 9.75 -16.97 -11.14
CA LEU A 149 8.93 -16.02 -10.38
C LEU A 149 7.71 -16.71 -9.75
N LEU A 150 7.04 -17.62 -10.48
CA LEU A 150 5.93 -18.40 -9.93
C LEU A 150 6.38 -19.32 -8.79
N HIS A 151 7.53 -19.99 -8.95
CA HIS A 151 8.12 -20.78 -7.87
C HIS A 151 8.51 -19.92 -6.67
N LYS A 152 9.01 -18.70 -6.91
CA LYS A 152 9.32 -17.73 -5.84
C LYS A 152 8.08 -17.36 -5.05
N LEU A 153 6.95 -17.12 -5.72
CA LEU A 153 5.67 -16.84 -5.04
C LEU A 153 5.20 -18.03 -4.20
N ALA A 154 5.28 -19.25 -4.73
CA ALA A 154 4.92 -20.46 -3.97
C ALA A 154 5.84 -20.73 -2.79
N SER A 155 7.10 -20.31 -2.87
CA SER A 155 8.10 -20.48 -1.81
C SER A 155 8.07 -19.35 -0.77
N ASP A 156 7.28 -18.30 -1.00
CA ASP A 156 7.13 -17.17 -0.10
C ASP A 156 6.62 -17.64 1.27
N THR A 157 7.29 -17.23 2.35
CA THR A 157 6.94 -17.70 3.69
C THR A 157 5.51 -17.31 4.08
N GLY A 158 5.06 -16.10 3.72
CA GLY A 158 3.69 -15.67 4.00
C GLY A 158 2.67 -16.51 3.24
N ILE A 159 2.90 -16.76 1.95
CA ILE A 159 2.01 -17.62 1.14
C ILE A 159 1.96 -19.04 1.69
N LYS A 160 3.10 -19.64 2.03
CA LYS A 160 3.16 -20.99 2.62
C LYS A 160 2.38 -21.06 3.93
N THR A 161 2.56 -20.08 4.82
CA THR A 161 1.85 -20.02 6.09
C THR A 161 0.34 -19.88 5.87
N ILE A 162 -0.09 -19.03 4.95
CA ILE A 162 -1.51 -18.87 4.59
C ILE A 162 -2.09 -20.20 4.08
N MET A 163 -1.43 -20.86 3.12
CA MET A 163 -1.90 -22.13 2.58
C MET A 163 -2.02 -23.20 3.65
N GLN A 164 -1.07 -23.27 4.59
CA GLN A 164 -1.12 -24.21 5.71
C GLN A 164 -2.24 -23.89 6.70
N ASN A 165 -2.38 -22.63 7.11
CA ASN A 165 -3.41 -22.20 8.06
C ASN A 165 -4.83 -22.48 7.53
N HIS A 166 -5.03 -22.20 6.24
CA HIS A 166 -6.32 -22.37 5.57
C HIS A 166 -6.51 -23.77 4.96
N LYS A 167 -5.49 -24.64 5.05
CA LYS A 167 -5.51 -26.00 4.48
C LYS A 167 -5.82 -26.01 2.98
N TRP A 168 -5.27 -25.04 2.25
CA TRP A 168 -5.49 -24.87 0.81
C TRP A 168 -4.42 -25.58 0.00
N SER A 169 -4.84 -26.20 -1.10
CA SER A 169 -3.99 -26.76 -2.14
C SER A 169 -4.49 -26.27 -3.47
N VAL A 170 -3.57 -25.89 -4.37
CA VAL A 170 -3.91 -25.36 -5.69
C VAL A 170 -3.29 -26.27 -6.75
N GLY A 171 -4.10 -26.72 -7.72
CA GLY A 171 -3.65 -27.67 -8.73
C GLY A 171 -2.57 -27.08 -9.65
N ALA A 172 -2.80 -25.89 -10.18
CA ALA A 172 -1.84 -25.22 -11.07
C ALA A 172 -1.74 -23.73 -10.79
N LEU A 173 -0.51 -23.22 -10.71
CA LEU A 173 -0.21 -21.80 -10.74
C LEU A 173 0.41 -21.46 -12.10
N ILE A 174 -0.32 -20.70 -12.90
CA ILE A 174 0.07 -20.44 -14.29
C ILE A 174 0.26 -18.96 -14.59
N GLU A 175 1.05 -18.68 -15.62
CA GLU A 175 1.17 -17.36 -16.21
C GLU A 175 -0.06 -17.05 -17.08
N LEU A 176 -0.67 -15.89 -16.86
CA LEU A 176 -1.79 -15.39 -17.66
C LEU A 176 -1.30 -14.84 -19.00
N HIS A 177 -1.99 -15.18 -20.09
CA HIS A 177 -1.66 -14.70 -21.44
C HIS A 177 -1.85 -13.18 -21.58
N PRO A 178 -0.89 -12.44 -22.18
CA PRO A 178 -1.01 -10.99 -22.38
C PRO A 178 -2.20 -10.50 -23.21
N ALA A 179 -2.81 -11.41 -23.98
CA ALA A 179 -4.03 -11.10 -24.72
C ALA A 179 -5.19 -10.69 -23.80
N GLU A 180 -5.20 -11.19 -22.57
CA GLU A 180 -6.25 -10.95 -21.57
C GLU A 180 -6.08 -9.61 -20.87
N ARG A 181 -6.08 -8.50 -21.62
CA ARG A 181 -5.65 -7.16 -21.17
C ARG A 181 -6.41 -6.58 -19.98
N THR A 182 -7.64 -7.01 -19.73
CA THR A 182 -8.53 -6.44 -18.71
C THR A 182 -8.29 -6.98 -17.30
N ILE A 183 -7.71 -8.17 -17.15
CA ILE A 183 -7.60 -8.86 -15.85
C ILE A 183 -6.15 -9.09 -15.42
N LEU A 184 -5.91 -9.02 -14.11
CA LEU A 184 -4.59 -9.26 -13.51
C LEU A 184 -4.40 -10.71 -13.04
N GLY A 185 -5.48 -11.45 -12.89
CA GLY A 185 -5.48 -12.85 -12.49
C GLY A 185 -6.90 -13.41 -12.50
N TYR A 186 -7.00 -14.73 -12.34
CA TYR A 186 -8.26 -15.40 -12.07
C TYR A 186 -8.04 -16.70 -11.31
N ASN A 187 -9.06 -17.11 -10.57
CA ASN A 187 -9.15 -18.43 -9.94
C ASN A 187 -10.25 -19.26 -10.60
N GLN A 188 -9.85 -20.37 -11.24
CA GLN A 188 -10.76 -21.32 -11.84
C GLN A 188 -11.05 -22.46 -10.86
N ASN A 189 -12.34 -22.77 -10.69
CA ASN A 189 -12.84 -23.90 -9.90
C ASN A 189 -12.25 -23.99 -8.50
N LYS A 190 -12.22 -22.84 -7.79
CA LYS A 190 -11.86 -22.77 -6.37
C LYS A 190 -10.48 -23.36 -6.05
N GLY A 191 -9.49 -23.06 -6.88
CA GLY A 191 -8.10 -23.50 -6.70
C GLY A 191 -7.69 -24.66 -7.60
N GLN A 192 -8.50 -25.06 -8.59
CA GLN A 192 -7.99 -25.98 -9.61
C GLN A 192 -6.83 -25.34 -10.37
N THR A 193 -7.04 -24.12 -10.85
CA THR A 193 -6.03 -23.33 -11.57
C THR A 193 -6.12 -21.88 -11.14
N ILE A 194 -4.99 -21.29 -10.79
CA ILE A 194 -4.85 -19.85 -10.57
C ILE A 194 -3.91 -19.32 -11.66
N ALA A 195 -4.39 -18.34 -12.42
CA ALA A 195 -3.59 -17.65 -13.42
C ALA A 195 -3.24 -16.25 -12.93
N LEU A 196 -1.98 -15.83 -13.12
CA LEU A 196 -1.52 -14.51 -12.71
C LEU A 196 -0.87 -13.78 -13.88
N ARG A 197 -1.22 -12.49 -14.06
CA ARG A 197 -0.45 -11.58 -14.90
C ARG A 197 0.82 -11.20 -14.16
N ILE A 198 1.93 -11.75 -14.61
CA ILE A 198 3.25 -11.45 -14.08
C ILE A 198 4.04 -10.48 -14.96
N ARG A 199 3.70 -10.35 -16.24
CA ARG A 199 4.37 -9.45 -17.19
C ARG A 199 3.80 -8.03 -17.16
N THR A 200 4.65 -7.06 -17.47
CA THR A 200 4.25 -5.67 -17.74
C THR A 200 3.48 -5.58 -19.06
N ASP A 201 2.71 -4.50 -19.25
CA ASP A 201 1.82 -4.36 -20.42
C ASP A 201 2.58 -4.13 -21.74
N ASP A 202 3.82 -3.64 -21.66
CA ASP A 202 4.78 -3.52 -22.76
C ASP A 202 5.56 -4.82 -23.04
N LEU A 203 5.38 -5.85 -22.20
CA LEU A 203 6.04 -7.17 -22.29
C LEU A 203 7.57 -7.15 -22.21
N ASP A 204 8.17 -6.02 -21.81
CA ASP A 204 9.61 -5.85 -21.65
C ASP A 204 10.12 -6.34 -20.28
N GLY A 205 9.21 -6.78 -19.39
CA GLY A 205 9.61 -7.34 -18.11
C GLY A 205 8.46 -7.84 -17.25
N PHE A 206 8.76 -7.91 -15.95
CA PHE A 206 7.83 -8.41 -14.93
C PHE A 206 7.32 -7.28 -14.04
N ARG A 207 6.07 -7.42 -13.61
CA ARG A 207 5.46 -6.54 -12.62
C ARG A 207 6.19 -6.64 -11.28
N HIS A 208 6.05 -5.61 -10.46
CA HIS A 208 6.58 -5.63 -9.10
C HIS A 208 6.04 -6.82 -8.31
N TYR A 209 6.94 -7.51 -7.62
CA TYR A 209 6.64 -8.73 -6.88
C TYR A 209 5.48 -8.54 -5.89
N ASP A 210 5.46 -7.43 -5.15
CA ASP A 210 4.39 -7.13 -4.20
C ASP A 210 3.02 -6.97 -4.86
N SER A 211 2.96 -6.40 -6.06
CA SER A 211 1.71 -6.29 -6.83
C SER A 211 1.21 -7.67 -7.24
N ILE A 212 2.10 -8.54 -7.73
CA ILE A 212 1.75 -9.91 -8.11
C ILE A 212 1.30 -10.72 -6.89
N ARG A 213 2.01 -10.61 -5.77
CA ARG A 213 1.66 -11.26 -4.50
C ARG A 213 0.26 -10.86 -4.03
N LYS A 214 -0.08 -9.57 -4.09
CA LYS A 214 -1.44 -9.09 -3.74
C LYS A 214 -2.52 -9.68 -4.63
N VAL A 215 -2.26 -9.82 -5.93
CA VAL A 215 -3.18 -10.48 -6.86
C VAL A 215 -3.32 -11.96 -6.50
N LEU A 216 -2.22 -12.67 -6.20
CA LEU A 216 -2.30 -14.06 -5.74
C LEU A 216 -3.17 -14.21 -4.49
N LEU A 217 -3.04 -13.34 -3.49
CA LEU A 217 -3.88 -13.38 -2.29
C LEU A 217 -5.36 -13.10 -2.58
N HIS A 218 -5.64 -12.20 -3.53
CA HIS A 218 -6.99 -11.99 -4.05
C HIS A 218 -7.54 -13.28 -4.67
N GLU A 219 -6.78 -13.94 -5.55
CA GLU A 219 -7.20 -15.19 -6.18
C GLU A 219 -7.35 -16.34 -5.17
N LEU A 220 -6.50 -16.42 -4.14
CA LEU A 220 -6.68 -17.40 -3.06
C LEU A 220 -7.97 -17.15 -2.27
N SER A 221 -8.35 -15.88 -2.05
CA SER A 221 -9.64 -15.54 -1.43
C SER A 221 -10.82 -16.08 -2.26
N HIS A 222 -10.66 -16.14 -3.58
CA HIS A 222 -11.65 -16.73 -4.47
C HIS A 222 -11.84 -18.24 -4.30
N MET A 223 -10.94 -18.96 -3.61
CA MET A 223 -11.16 -20.36 -3.22
C MET A 223 -12.35 -20.54 -2.24
N VAL A 224 -12.73 -19.47 -1.53
CA VAL A 224 -13.86 -19.49 -0.59
C VAL A 224 -15.04 -18.70 -1.17
N PHE A 225 -14.83 -17.44 -1.56
CA PHE A 225 -15.91 -16.54 -1.97
C PHE A 225 -15.82 -16.19 -3.45
N SER A 226 -16.87 -16.42 -4.24
CA SER A 226 -16.84 -16.13 -5.68
C SER A 226 -17.02 -14.64 -5.96
N GLU A 227 -18.01 -14.03 -5.32
CA GLU A 227 -18.35 -12.62 -5.50
C GLU A 227 -17.48 -11.71 -4.63
N HIS A 228 -17.25 -10.47 -5.09
CA HIS A 228 -16.53 -9.43 -4.33
C HIS A 228 -17.43 -8.78 -3.28
N ASP A 229 -17.96 -9.59 -2.37
CA ASP A 229 -18.78 -9.11 -1.25
C ASP A 229 -17.92 -8.70 -0.03
N GLU A 230 -18.59 -8.25 1.04
CA GLU A 230 -17.89 -7.84 2.26
C GLU A 230 -17.06 -8.98 2.89
N LYS A 231 -17.51 -10.24 2.75
CA LYS A 231 -16.83 -11.42 3.29
C LYS A 231 -15.55 -11.69 2.49
N PHE A 232 -15.63 -11.60 1.16
CA PHE A 232 -14.46 -11.66 0.29
C PHE A 232 -13.44 -10.60 0.69
N HIS A 233 -13.87 -9.34 0.80
CA HIS A 233 -12.96 -8.26 1.16
C HIS A 233 -12.37 -8.41 2.57
N ALA A 234 -13.14 -8.95 3.52
CA ALA A 234 -12.65 -9.26 4.86
C ALA A 234 -11.56 -10.35 4.82
N LEU A 235 -11.80 -11.45 4.09
CA LEU A 235 -10.81 -12.52 3.91
C LEU A 235 -9.56 -12.00 3.21
N ASN A 236 -9.70 -11.27 2.10
CA ASN A 236 -8.55 -10.74 1.36
C ASN A 236 -7.69 -9.80 2.23
N ARG A 237 -8.33 -8.94 3.06
CA ARG A 237 -7.60 -8.10 4.03
C ARG A 237 -6.95 -8.92 5.14
N GLN A 238 -7.57 -10.00 5.57
CA GLN A 238 -6.97 -10.92 6.55
C GLN A 238 -5.71 -11.56 5.95
N LEU A 239 -5.81 -12.15 4.76
CA LEU A 239 -4.68 -12.79 4.09
C LEU A 239 -3.52 -11.82 3.84
N ASN A 240 -3.80 -10.55 3.51
CA ASN A 240 -2.76 -9.54 3.33
C ASN A 240 -2.06 -9.11 4.63
N ARG A 241 -2.62 -9.44 5.80
CA ARG A 241 -2.06 -9.11 7.12
C ARG A 241 -1.28 -10.27 7.74
N GLU A 242 -1.53 -11.49 7.29
CA GLU A 242 -0.81 -12.71 7.68
C GLU A 242 0.58 -12.76 7.02
#